data_AF-A0A3N5NIN9-F1
#
_entry.id   AF-A0A3N5NIN9-F1
#
_cell.length_a   1.000
_cell.length_b   1.000
_cell.length_c   1.000
_cell.angle_alpha   90.00
_cell.angle_beta   90.00
_cell.angle_gamma   90.00
#
_symmetry.space_group_name_H-M   'P 1'
#
loop_
_entity.id
_entity.type
_entity.pdbx_description
1 polymer ?
#
loop_
_entity_poly.entity_id
_entity_poly.type
_entity_poly.pdbx_seq_one_letter_code
_entity_poly.pdbx_strand_id
1 'polypeptide(L)'
;MIDRIIEAVQRCKPFALSIFLTYVLSSSMGIFMAHAGNGFALAQRDKTVQKALTSDKSSIAYQSGNHATALVFDFAGNVFYAAIPQTVAGLGVILPYFSVAYQGWVGGIVSVDSTHRSRLRSIRATSYYFLVLLLQFIPFSLSIGAGVRCGVELYRHNTNVGWRFWRYRLPRQSLVDLSCVFAVTVPLFFVASAFEFLSPWNV
;
A
#
# COMPACT_ATOMS: atom_id res chain seq x y z
N MET A 1 23.29 14.16 -0.30
CA MET A 1 22.10 13.58 0.37
C MET A 1 21.14 12.96 -0.63
N ILE A 2 20.80 13.70 -1.70
CA ILE A 2 19.93 13.22 -2.78
C ILE A 2 20.49 11.97 -3.47
N ASP A 3 21.79 11.93 -3.80
CA ASP A 3 22.41 10.76 -4.45
C ASP A 3 22.25 9.48 -3.62
N ARG A 4 22.40 9.60 -2.30
CA ARG A 4 22.21 8.49 -1.36
C ARG A 4 20.77 7.97 -1.36
N ILE A 5 19.78 8.86 -1.50
CA ILE A 5 18.37 8.49 -1.63
C ILE A 5 18.14 7.76 -2.95
N ILE A 6 18.65 8.30 -4.06
CA ILE A 6 18.53 7.68 -5.39
C ILE A 6 19.12 6.28 -5.37
N GLU A 7 20.34 6.13 -4.85
CA GLU A 7 20.98 4.82 -4.71
C GLU A 7 20.19 3.86 -3.83
N ALA A 8 19.66 4.33 -2.69
CA ALA A 8 18.84 3.50 -1.80
C ALA A 8 17.58 2.98 -2.52
N VAL A 9 16.89 3.85 -3.26
CA VAL A 9 15.73 3.47 -4.08
C VAL A 9 16.12 2.49 -5.18
N GLN A 10 17.23 2.71 -5.88
CA GLN A 10 17.74 1.79 -6.91
C GLN A 10 18.03 0.40 -6.34
N ARG A 11 18.66 0.31 -5.17
CA ARG A 11 18.94 -0.96 -4.49
C ARG A 11 17.64 -1.67 -4.04
N CYS A 12 16.60 -0.92 -3.67
CA CYS A 12 15.30 -1.46 -3.28
C CYS A 12 14.37 -1.80 -4.47
N LYS A 13 14.67 -1.27 -5.67
CA LYS A 13 13.84 -1.40 -6.89
C LYS A 13 13.32 -2.82 -7.18
N PRO A 14 14.13 -3.90 -7.19
CA PRO A 14 13.61 -5.22 -7.54
C PRO A 14 12.56 -5.72 -6.54
N PHE A 15 12.74 -5.43 -5.24
CA PHE A 15 11.80 -5.81 -4.19
C PHE A 15 10.55 -4.92 -4.18
N ALA A 16 10.71 -3.63 -4.47
CA ALA A 16 9.56 -2.74 -4.65
C ALA A 16 8.73 -3.18 -5.86
N LEU A 17 9.38 -3.56 -6.97
CA LEU A 17 8.70 -4.02 -8.17
C LEU A 17 7.95 -5.33 -7.93
N SER A 18 8.49 -6.29 -7.17
CA SER A 18 7.77 -7.52 -6.85
C SER A 18 6.51 -7.27 -6.00
N ILE A 19 6.58 -6.35 -5.04
CA ILE A 19 5.40 -5.92 -4.27
C ILE A 19 4.38 -5.22 -5.18
N PHE A 20 4.84 -4.30 -6.03
CA PHE A 20 3.98 -3.60 -6.98
C PHE A 20 3.25 -4.56 -7.93
N LEU A 21 3.98 -5.54 -8.49
CA LEU A 21 3.38 -6.57 -9.35
C LEU A 21 2.36 -7.42 -8.59
N THR A 22 2.60 -7.70 -7.30
CA THR A 22 1.63 -8.42 -6.46
C THR A 22 0.34 -7.62 -6.30
N TYR A 23 0.44 -6.30 -6.04
CA TYR A 23 -0.72 -5.41 -6.02
C TYR A 23 -1.48 -5.43 -7.36
N VAL A 24 -0.78 -5.27 -8.48
CA VAL A 24 -1.40 -5.23 -9.83
C VAL A 24 -2.11 -6.53 -10.16
N LEU A 25 -1.47 -7.68 -9.95
CA LEU A 25 -2.05 -8.99 -10.24
C LEU A 25 -3.28 -9.24 -9.37
N SER A 26 -3.17 -8.95 -8.07
CA SER A 26 -4.26 -9.17 -7.13
C SER A 26 -5.44 -8.23 -7.38
N SER A 27 -5.17 -6.96 -7.66
CA SER A 27 -6.19 -5.98 -8.04
C SER A 27 -6.87 -6.35 -9.34
N SER A 28 -6.14 -6.84 -10.34
CA SER A 28 -6.72 -7.30 -11.60
C SER A 28 -7.67 -8.48 -11.38
N MET A 29 -7.28 -9.42 -10.51
CA MET A 29 -8.15 -10.53 -10.10
C MET A 29 -9.43 -10.02 -9.41
N GLY A 30 -9.31 -9.06 -8.48
CA GLY A 30 -10.46 -8.46 -7.81
C GLY A 30 -11.43 -7.78 -8.78
N ILE A 31 -10.90 -6.98 -9.71
CA ILE A 31 -11.70 -6.34 -10.78
C ILE A 31 -12.43 -7.40 -11.60
N PHE A 32 -11.71 -8.42 -12.07
CA PHE A 32 -12.29 -9.48 -12.88
C PHE A 32 -13.43 -10.19 -12.15
N MET A 33 -13.23 -10.58 -10.89
CA MET A 33 -14.24 -11.26 -10.09
C MET A 33 -15.49 -10.39 -9.87
N ALA A 34 -15.30 -9.12 -9.49
CA ALA A 34 -16.42 -8.21 -9.24
C ALA A 34 -17.23 -7.95 -10.53
N HIS A 35 -16.54 -7.72 -11.65
CA HIS A 35 -17.20 -7.47 -12.94
C HIS A 35 -17.83 -8.73 -13.56
N ALA A 36 -17.35 -9.92 -13.20
CA ALA A 36 -17.99 -11.19 -13.56
C ALA A 36 -19.23 -11.51 -12.69
N GLY A 37 -19.59 -10.65 -11.74
CA GLY A 37 -20.74 -10.87 -10.86
C GLY A 37 -20.50 -11.92 -9.77
N ASN A 38 -19.25 -12.16 -9.39
CA ASN A 38 -18.92 -13.14 -8.36
C ASN A 38 -19.50 -12.73 -6.99
N GLY A 39 -20.47 -13.50 -6.48
CA GLY A 39 -21.17 -13.17 -5.24
C GLY A 39 -20.28 -13.03 -4.00
N PHE A 40 -19.19 -13.81 -3.90
CA PHE A 40 -18.23 -13.68 -2.80
C PHE A 40 -17.48 -12.34 -2.86
N ALA A 41 -16.98 -11.95 -4.04
CA ALA A 41 -16.31 -10.67 -4.23
C ALA A 41 -17.24 -9.48 -3.93
N LEU A 42 -18.48 -9.54 -4.41
CA LEU A 42 -19.48 -8.50 -4.18
C LEU A 42 -19.86 -8.36 -2.70
N ALA A 43 -20.12 -9.48 -2.01
CA ALA A 43 -20.41 -9.48 -0.58
C ALA A 43 -19.24 -8.93 0.25
N GLN A 44 -18.01 -9.31 -0.10
CA GLN A 44 -16.82 -8.83 0.58
C GLN A 44 -16.57 -7.33 0.30
N ARG A 45 -16.86 -6.85 -0.91
CA ARG A 45 -16.83 -5.43 -1.26
C ARG A 45 -17.80 -4.65 -0.37
N ASP A 46 -19.05 -5.11 -0.26
CA ASP A 46 -20.07 -4.41 0.53
C ASP A 46 -19.70 -4.37 2.01
N LYS A 47 -19.26 -5.49 2.56
CA LYS A 47 -18.75 -5.55 3.94
C LYS A 47 -17.59 -4.59 4.17
N THR A 48 -16.65 -4.53 3.23
CA THR A 48 -15.45 -3.68 3.36
C THR A 48 -15.81 -2.20 3.29
N VAL A 49 -16.62 -1.80 2.31
CA VAL A 49 -17.08 -0.42 2.15
C VAL A 49 -17.93 -0.01 3.35
N GLN A 50 -18.88 -0.84 3.80
CA GLN A 50 -19.71 -0.54 4.97
C GLN A 50 -18.85 -0.36 6.24
N LYS A 51 -17.84 -1.21 6.44
CA LYS A 51 -16.91 -1.07 7.55
C LYS A 51 -16.12 0.24 7.47
N ALA A 52 -15.66 0.62 6.28
CA ALA A 52 -14.98 1.90 6.08
C ALA A 52 -15.90 3.07 6.44
N LEU A 53 -17.11 3.12 5.88
CA LEU A 53 -18.05 4.22 6.13
C LEU A 53 -18.44 4.37 7.62
N THR A 54 -18.38 3.30 8.42
CA THR A 54 -18.85 3.30 9.81
C THR A 54 -17.75 3.41 10.86
N SER A 55 -16.52 3.01 10.55
CA SER A 55 -15.45 2.90 11.54
C SER A 55 -14.13 3.55 11.14
N ASP A 56 -13.96 3.85 9.85
CA ASP A 56 -12.74 4.48 9.38
C ASP A 56 -12.79 6.00 9.60
N LYS A 57 -11.75 6.51 10.28
CA LYS A 57 -11.72 7.90 10.73
C LYS A 57 -11.64 8.88 9.56
N SER A 58 -10.92 8.54 8.48
CA SER A 58 -10.83 9.43 7.32
C SER A 58 -12.17 9.46 6.58
N SER A 59 -12.84 8.31 6.41
CA SER A 59 -14.18 8.25 5.83
C SER A 59 -15.22 9.05 6.63
N ILE A 60 -15.25 8.90 7.96
CA ILE A 60 -16.17 9.64 8.83
C ILE A 60 -15.90 11.16 8.75
N ALA A 61 -14.64 11.57 8.80
CA ALA A 61 -14.27 12.99 8.68
C ALA A 61 -14.67 13.56 7.31
N TYR A 62 -14.47 12.80 6.23
CA TYR A 62 -14.87 13.20 4.88
C TYR A 62 -16.38 13.39 4.76
N GLN A 63 -17.18 12.45 5.29
CA GLN A 63 -18.64 12.56 5.30
C GLN A 63 -19.15 13.76 6.10
N SER A 64 -18.42 14.17 7.15
CA SER A 64 -18.73 15.39 7.91
C SER A 64 -18.33 16.70 7.19
N GLY A 65 -17.82 16.62 5.96
CA GLY A 65 -17.33 17.77 5.19
C GLY A 65 -15.94 18.26 5.59
N ASN A 66 -15.26 17.57 6.52
CA ASN A 66 -13.94 17.96 7.01
C ASN A 66 -12.82 17.27 6.23
N HIS A 67 -12.66 17.70 4.98
CA HIS A 67 -11.70 17.13 4.01
C HIS A 67 -10.24 17.15 4.50
N ALA A 68 -9.83 18.24 5.17
CA ALA A 68 -8.46 18.36 5.69
C ALA A 68 -8.19 17.35 6.81
N THR A 69 -9.16 17.12 7.69
CA THR A 69 -9.03 16.12 8.76
C THR A 69 -9.04 14.70 8.19
N ALA A 70 -9.87 14.45 7.18
CA ALA A 70 -9.90 13.17 6.47
C ALA A 70 -8.54 12.83 5.86
N LEU A 71 -7.93 13.79 5.15
CA LEU A 71 -6.58 13.68 4.61
C LEU A 71 -5.56 13.31 5.70
N VAL A 72 -5.53 14.05 6.81
CA VAL A 72 -4.55 13.82 7.88
C VAL A 72 -4.71 12.43 8.50
N PHE A 73 -5.94 11.98 8.72
CA PHE A 73 -6.20 10.63 9.24
C PHE A 73 -5.79 9.54 8.25
N ASP A 74 -6.09 9.70 6.98
CA ASP A 74 -5.68 8.74 5.94
C ASP A 74 -4.16 8.68 5.82
N PHE A 75 -3.50 9.84 5.72
CA PHE A 75 -2.05 9.93 5.65
C PHE A 75 -1.38 9.26 6.86
N ALA A 76 -1.83 9.59 8.08
CA ALA A 76 -1.31 8.99 9.30
C ALA A 76 -1.57 7.48 9.34
N GLY A 77 -2.74 7.03 8.90
CA GLY A 77 -3.08 5.61 8.83
C GLY A 77 -2.18 4.85 7.86
N ASN A 78 -1.98 5.40 6.67
CA ASN A 78 -1.12 4.83 5.66
C ASN A 78 0.34 4.72 6.13
N VAL A 79 0.86 5.73 6.83
CA VAL A 79 2.24 5.69 7.35
C VAL A 79 2.38 4.79 8.57
N PHE A 80 1.62 5.05 9.63
CA PHE A 80 1.86 4.47 10.96
C PHE A 80 1.15 3.13 11.19
N TYR A 81 -0.04 2.94 10.62
CA TYR A 81 -0.83 1.72 10.84
C TYR A 81 -0.69 0.72 9.68
N ALA A 82 -0.20 1.15 8.51
CA ALA A 82 0.00 0.27 7.37
C ALA A 82 1.47 0.13 6.96
N ALA A 83 2.13 1.20 6.51
CA ALA A 83 3.46 1.10 5.89
C ALA A 83 4.52 0.61 6.89
N ILE A 84 4.62 1.23 8.07
CA ILE A 84 5.62 0.83 9.08
C ILE A 84 5.42 -0.64 9.50
N PRO A 85 4.23 -1.11 9.93
CA PRO A 85 4.03 -2.52 10.28
C PRO A 85 4.35 -3.48 9.13
N GLN A 86 3.96 -3.15 7.90
CA GLN A 86 4.22 -4.02 6.75
C GLN A 86 5.70 -4.03 6.34
N THR A 87 6.41 -2.91 6.47
CA THR A 87 7.87 -2.86 6.32
C THR A 87 8.55 -3.76 7.37
N VAL A 88 8.10 -3.71 8.63
CA VAL A 88 8.61 -4.60 9.69
C VAL A 88 8.30 -6.06 9.37
N ALA A 89 7.09 -6.38 8.90
CA ALA A 89 6.74 -7.72 8.44
C ALA A 89 7.64 -8.17 7.26
N GLY A 90 8.11 -7.23 6.44
CA GLY A 90 9.10 -7.45 5.39
C GLY A 90 10.42 -8.04 5.88
N LEU A 91 10.76 -7.92 7.16
CA LEU A 91 11.89 -8.66 7.73
C LEU A 91 11.71 -10.17 7.61
N GLY A 92 10.47 -10.66 7.62
CA GLY A 92 10.11 -12.06 7.35
C GLY A 92 10.04 -12.41 5.86
N VAL A 93 10.38 -11.48 4.96
CA VAL A 93 10.44 -11.59 3.49
C VAL A 93 9.12 -11.93 2.80
N ILE A 94 8.49 -13.05 3.13
CA ILE A 94 7.28 -13.57 2.48
C ILE A 94 6.01 -12.98 3.12
N LEU A 95 6.03 -12.72 4.43
CA LEU A 95 4.87 -12.26 5.19
C LEU A 95 4.09 -11.09 4.56
N PRO A 96 4.72 -9.99 4.08
CA PRO A 96 3.96 -8.87 3.54
C PRO A 96 3.22 -9.20 2.23
N TYR A 97 3.66 -10.20 1.46
CA TYR A 97 3.02 -10.54 0.18
C TYR A 97 1.57 -11.01 0.36
N PHE A 98 1.25 -11.69 1.47
CA PHE A 98 -0.13 -12.08 1.78
C PHE A 98 -1.01 -10.86 2.04
N SER A 99 -0.52 -9.91 2.84
CA SER A 99 -1.24 -8.67 3.13
C SER A 99 -1.42 -7.81 1.88
N VAL A 100 -0.36 -7.68 1.06
CA VAL A 100 -0.37 -6.97 -0.21
C VAL A 100 -1.35 -7.61 -1.20
N ALA A 101 -1.35 -8.93 -1.34
CA ALA A 101 -2.29 -9.63 -2.20
C ALA A 101 -3.73 -9.38 -1.73
N TYR A 102 -4.01 -9.52 -0.44
CA TYR A 102 -5.35 -9.25 0.07
C TYR A 102 -5.79 -7.80 -0.16
N GLN A 103 -4.94 -6.82 0.16
CA GLN A 103 -5.21 -5.40 -0.04
C GLN A 103 -5.40 -5.04 -1.52
N GLY A 104 -4.55 -5.58 -2.40
CA GLY A 104 -4.68 -5.40 -3.85
C GLY A 104 -6.01 -5.97 -4.36
N TRP A 105 -6.38 -7.18 -3.92
CA TRP A 105 -7.67 -7.77 -4.28
C TRP A 105 -8.86 -6.95 -3.78
N VAL A 106 -8.79 -6.45 -2.53
CA VAL A 106 -9.79 -5.52 -1.97
C VAL A 106 -9.87 -4.25 -2.81
N GLY A 107 -8.74 -3.66 -3.19
CA GLY A 107 -8.69 -2.52 -4.10
C GLY A 107 -9.34 -2.81 -5.45
N GLY A 108 -9.21 -4.04 -5.95
CA GLY A 108 -9.84 -4.49 -7.19
C GLY A 108 -11.35 -4.66 -7.09
N ILE A 109 -11.87 -5.31 -6.04
CA ILE A 109 -13.32 -5.55 -5.92
C ILE A 109 -14.12 -4.26 -5.70
N VAL A 110 -13.51 -3.19 -5.20
CA VAL A 110 -14.16 -1.87 -5.07
C VAL A 110 -14.24 -1.09 -6.39
N SER A 111 -13.89 -1.72 -7.52
CA SER A 111 -14.14 -1.20 -8.87
C SER A 111 -15.62 -1.17 -9.27
N VAL A 112 -16.51 -1.75 -8.45
CA VAL A 112 -17.97 -1.66 -8.59
C VAL A 112 -18.62 -0.88 -7.45
N ASP A 113 -19.75 -0.25 -7.72
CA ASP A 113 -20.53 0.53 -6.75
C ASP A 113 -21.44 -0.34 -5.87
N SER A 114 -22.24 0.29 -5.00
CA SER A 114 -23.17 -0.39 -4.08
C SER A 114 -24.35 -1.07 -4.77
N THR A 115 -24.58 -0.79 -6.05
CA THR A 115 -25.55 -1.48 -6.90
C THR A 115 -24.89 -2.54 -7.78
N HIS A 116 -23.63 -2.90 -7.45
CA HIS A 116 -22.78 -3.86 -8.18
C HIS A 116 -22.57 -3.49 -9.64
N ARG A 117 -22.63 -2.21 -9.95
CA ARG A 117 -22.38 -1.67 -11.29
C ARG A 117 -20.94 -1.18 -11.38
N SER A 118 -20.32 -1.41 -12.54
CA SER A 118 -18.96 -0.93 -12.83
C SER A 118 -18.81 0.57 -12.56
N ARG A 119 -17.78 0.98 -11.81
CA ARG A 119 -17.36 2.39 -11.68
C ARG A 119 -16.53 2.84 -12.89
N LEU A 120 -16.08 1.91 -13.72
CA LEU A 120 -15.25 2.16 -14.90
C LEU A 120 -16.06 2.60 -16.13
N ARG A 121 -17.21 3.23 -15.92
CA ARG A 121 -18.16 3.62 -16.97
C ARG A 121 -17.84 4.93 -17.66
N SER A 122 -17.13 5.82 -16.98
CA SER A 122 -16.73 7.13 -17.52
C SER A 122 -15.22 7.28 -17.42
N ILE A 123 -14.62 7.96 -18.41
CA ILE A 123 -13.18 8.20 -18.42
C ILE A 123 -12.70 8.88 -17.15
N ARG A 124 -13.49 9.81 -16.59
CA ARG A 124 -13.17 10.52 -15.35
C ARG A 124 -13.15 9.59 -14.15
N ALA A 125 -14.19 8.79 -13.94
CA ALA A 125 -14.26 7.85 -12.81
C ALA A 125 -13.20 6.75 -12.92
N THR A 126 -12.99 6.21 -14.12
CA THR A 126 -11.93 5.24 -14.41
C THR A 126 -10.55 5.81 -14.10
N SER A 127 -10.26 7.02 -14.58
CA SER A 127 -8.98 7.68 -14.36
C SER A 127 -8.76 7.98 -12.88
N TYR A 128 -9.77 8.51 -12.19
CA TYR A 128 -9.71 8.75 -10.75
C TYR A 128 -9.37 7.47 -9.98
N TYR A 129 -10.11 6.40 -10.25
CA TYR A 129 -9.90 5.10 -9.60
C TYR A 129 -8.48 4.56 -9.79
N PHE A 130 -7.97 4.53 -11.03
CA PHE A 130 -6.62 4.02 -11.29
C PHE A 130 -5.53 4.95 -10.76
N LEU A 131 -5.74 6.27 -10.75
CA LEU A 131 -4.80 7.22 -10.15
C LEU A 131 -4.70 7.04 -8.64
N VAL A 132 -5.82 6.87 -7.93
CA VAL A 132 -5.81 6.59 -6.48
C VAL A 132 -5.06 5.29 -6.20
N LEU A 133 -5.35 4.21 -6.93
CA LEU A 133 -4.64 2.94 -6.77
C LEU A 133 -3.13 3.10 -7.01
N LEU A 134 -2.74 3.79 -8.08
CA LEU A 134 -1.34 4.00 -8.42
C LEU A 134 -0.61 4.83 -7.34
N LEU A 135 -1.23 5.92 -6.89
CA LEU A 135 -0.70 6.81 -5.86
C LEU A 135 -0.54 6.12 -4.51
N GLN A 136 -1.38 5.13 -4.20
CA GLN A 136 -1.21 4.29 -3.00
C GLN A 136 -0.17 3.18 -3.23
N PHE A 137 -0.22 2.48 -4.35
CA PHE A 137 0.66 1.34 -4.62
C PHE A 137 2.14 1.73 -4.68
N ILE A 138 2.50 2.90 -5.22
CA ILE A 138 3.90 3.34 -5.32
C ILE A 138 4.57 3.46 -3.94
N PRO A 139 4.08 4.30 -2.99
CA PRO A 139 4.72 4.45 -1.69
C PRO A 139 4.63 3.18 -0.83
N PHE A 140 3.55 2.39 -0.93
CA PHE A 140 3.49 1.07 -0.27
C PHE A 140 4.53 0.11 -0.83
N SER A 141 4.65 0.01 -2.15
CA SER A 141 5.63 -0.89 -2.79
C SER A 141 7.06 -0.55 -2.43
N LEU A 142 7.39 0.75 -2.40
CA LEU A 142 8.71 1.22 -1.99
C LEU A 142 9.00 0.90 -0.51
N SER A 143 8.07 1.22 0.40
CA SER A 143 8.26 1.01 1.85
C SER A 143 8.32 -0.47 2.22
N ILE A 144 7.40 -1.28 1.70
CA ILE A 144 7.35 -2.72 1.93
C ILE A 144 8.54 -3.40 1.26
N GLY A 145 8.85 -3.05 0.00
CA GLY A 145 9.99 -3.57 -0.73
C GLY A 145 11.33 -3.29 -0.05
N ALA A 146 11.49 -2.10 0.56
CA ALA A 146 12.65 -1.79 1.38
C ALA A 146 12.73 -2.68 2.65
N GLY A 147 11.59 -2.96 3.28
CA GLY A 147 11.49 -3.93 4.38
C GLY A 147 11.89 -5.34 3.95
N VAL A 148 11.37 -5.83 2.82
CA VAL A 148 11.71 -7.14 2.23
C VAL A 148 13.19 -7.23 1.93
N ARG A 149 13.78 -6.21 1.31
CA ARG A 149 15.22 -6.15 1.06
C ARG A 149 16.01 -6.23 2.37
N CYS A 150 15.59 -5.46 3.38
CA CYS A 150 16.23 -5.49 4.70
C CYS A 150 16.16 -6.90 5.30
N GLY A 151 15.02 -7.58 5.18
CA GLY A 151 14.86 -8.98 5.54
C GLY A 151 15.84 -9.89 4.80
N VAL A 152 15.89 -9.83 3.47
CA VAL A 152 16.80 -10.66 2.66
C VAL A 152 18.28 -10.46 3.06
N GLU A 153 18.71 -9.21 3.22
CA GLU A 153 20.08 -8.90 3.65
C GLU A 153 20.36 -9.39 5.08
N LEU A 154 19.37 -9.28 5.95
CA LEU A 154 19.44 -9.81 7.30
C LEU A 154 19.58 -11.35 7.30
N TYR A 155 18.81 -12.07 6.49
CA TYR A 155 18.99 -13.52 6.32
C TYR A 155 20.39 -13.85 5.78
N ARG A 156 20.82 -13.19 4.70
CA ARG A 156 22.15 -13.40 4.08
C ARG A 156 23.30 -13.16 5.05
N HIS A 157 23.25 -12.07 5.80
CA HIS A 157 24.32 -11.68 6.72
C HIS A 157 24.42 -12.65 7.91
N ASN A 158 23.31 -13.23 8.36
CA ASN A 158 23.28 -14.15 9.50
C ASN A 158 23.45 -15.64 9.12
N THR A 159 23.40 -16.00 7.84
CA THR A 159 23.70 -17.37 7.37
C THR A 159 25.07 -17.88 7.86
N ASN A 160 26.06 -16.98 7.95
CA ASN A 160 27.45 -17.35 8.29
C ASN A 160 27.75 -17.30 9.81
N VAL A 161 26.85 -16.74 10.63
CA VAL A 161 27.12 -16.41 12.05
C VAL A 161 26.28 -17.23 13.02
N GLY A 162 25.33 -18.02 12.50
CA GLY A 162 24.41 -18.87 13.25
C GLY A 162 23.15 -18.12 13.73
N TRP A 163 22.00 -18.80 13.68
CA TRP A 163 20.66 -18.26 13.96
C TRP A 163 20.33 -18.09 15.45
N ARG A 164 21.28 -17.63 16.28
CA ARG A 164 21.00 -17.31 17.68
C ARG A 164 20.41 -15.91 17.78
N PHE A 165 19.22 -15.78 18.38
CA PHE A 165 18.52 -14.50 18.55
C PHE A 165 19.40 -13.38 19.15
N TRP A 166 20.28 -13.72 20.11
CA TRP A 166 21.20 -12.77 20.74
C TRP A 166 22.40 -12.33 19.88
N ARG A 167 22.67 -13.01 18.75
CA ARG A 167 23.76 -12.70 17.82
C ARG A 167 23.27 -12.07 16.53
N TYR A 168 21.98 -11.71 16.47
CA TYR A 168 21.36 -11.17 15.27
C TYR A 168 22.00 -9.83 14.90
N ARG A 169 22.60 -9.77 13.72
CA ARG A 169 23.24 -8.57 13.21
C ARG A 169 22.37 -7.94 12.13
N LEU A 170 21.80 -6.78 12.44
CA LEU A 170 21.10 -5.97 11.46
C LEU A 170 22.12 -5.29 10.54
N PRO A 171 22.01 -5.46 9.21
CA PRO A 171 22.91 -4.79 8.28
C PRO A 171 22.64 -3.28 8.31
N ARG A 172 23.56 -2.53 8.93
CA ARG A 172 23.47 -1.06 9.09
C ARG A 172 23.15 -0.35 7.77
N GLN A 173 23.77 -0.78 6.67
CA GLN A 173 23.54 -0.20 5.35
C GLN A 173 22.09 -0.38 4.88
N SER A 174 21.46 -1.53 5.14
CA SER A 174 20.07 -1.77 4.77
C SER A 174 19.10 -0.93 5.58
N LEU A 175 19.39 -0.69 6.87
CA LEU A 175 18.60 0.21 7.71
C LEU A 175 18.69 1.68 7.25
N VAL A 176 19.89 2.11 6.84
CA VAL A 176 20.11 3.42 6.21
C VAL A 176 19.28 3.54 4.94
N ASP A 177 19.36 2.53 4.05
CA ASP A 177 18.63 2.56 2.78
C ASP A 177 17.12 2.59 3.02
N LEU A 178 16.62 1.83 3.99
CA LEU A 178 15.22 1.86 4.42
C LEU A 178 14.82 3.27 4.88
N SER A 179 15.65 3.92 5.70
CA SER A 179 15.40 5.29 6.18
C SER A 179 15.37 6.29 5.02
N CYS A 180 16.29 6.16 4.05
CA CYS A 180 16.31 6.97 2.83
C CYS A 180 15.07 6.75 1.96
N VAL A 181 14.57 5.52 1.86
CA VAL A 181 13.31 5.23 1.14
C VAL A 181 12.12 5.88 1.86
N PHE A 182 12.06 5.83 3.20
CA PHE A 182 11.00 6.49 3.97
C PHE A 182 10.98 8.01 3.81
N ALA A 183 12.15 8.64 3.63
CA ALA A 183 12.22 10.06 3.30
C ALA A 183 11.51 10.41 1.98
N VAL A 184 11.32 9.43 1.08
CA VAL A 184 10.56 9.58 -0.18
C VAL A 184 9.12 9.13 -0.04
N THR A 185 8.86 7.98 0.61
CA THR A 185 7.51 7.41 0.67
C THR A 185 6.58 8.21 1.55
N VAL A 186 7.07 8.84 2.64
CA VAL A 186 6.22 9.66 3.52
C VAL A 186 5.60 10.85 2.77
N PRO A 187 6.38 11.69 2.04
CA PRO A 187 5.79 12.72 1.18
C PRO A 187 4.82 12.16 0.13
N LEU A 188 5.12 11.00 -0.47
CA LEU A 188 4.23 10.39 -1.46
C LEU A 188 2.90 9.93 -0.86
N PHE A 189 2.89 9.38 0.36
CA PHE A 189 1.66 9.06 1.07
C PHE A 189 0.82 10.32 1.31
N PHE A 190 1.46 11.43 1.70
CA PHE A 190 0.75 12.69 1.88
C PHE A 190 0.11 13.18 0.56
N VAL A 191 0.84 13.10 -0.56
CA VAL A 191 0.31 13.45 -1.89
C VAL A 191 -0.86 12.55 -2.28
N ALA A 192 -0.76 11.25 -2.01
CA ALA A 192 -1.85 10.30 -2.27
C ALA A 192 -3.12 10.67 -1.48
N SER A 193 -2.98 10.90 -0.16
CA SER A 193 -4.10 11.32 0.69
C SER A 193 -4.66 12.69 0.29
N ALA A 194 -3.80 13.64 -0.10
CA ALA A 194 -4.23 14.94 -0.59
C ALA A 194 -5.04 14.82 -1.88
N PHE A 195 -4.57 13.98 -2.82
CA PHE A 195 -5.31 13.72 -4.05
C PHE A 195 -6.66 13.06 -3.75
N GLU A 196 -6.72 12.09 -2.84
CA GLU A 196 -7.97 11.40 -2.52
C GLU A 196 -8.99 12.35 -1.87
N PHE A 197 -8.60 13.14 -0.88
CA PHE A 197 -9.57 13.90 -0.07
C PHE A 197 -9.78 15.35 -0.50
N LEU A 198 -8.88 15.94 -1.31
CA LEU A 198 -9.00 17.33 -1.79
C LEU A 198 -9.28 17.43 -3.30
N SER A 199 -9.13 16.34 -4.07
CA SER A 199 -9.39 16.41 -5.51
C SER A 199 -10.88 16.58 -5.80
N PRO A 200 -11.25 17.48 -6.73
CA PRO A 200 -12.64 17.61 -7.18
C PRO A 200 -13.10 16.40 -8.01
N TRP A 201 -12.24 15.40 -8.24
CA TRP A 201 -12.56 14.17 -8.95
C TRP A 201 -13.06 13.08 -8.01
N ASN A 202 -12.96 13.28 -6.70
CA ASN A 202 -13.59 12.42 -5.70
C ASN A 202 -15.10 12.71 -5.68
N VAL A 203 -15.81 12.07 -6.62
CA VAL A 203 -17.27 12.16 -6.82
C VAL A 203 -17.89 10.79 -6.62
#